data_AF-G3Y0G0-F1
#
_entry.id   AF-G3Y0G0-F1
#
_cell.length_a   1.000
_cell.length_b   1.000
_cell.length_c   1.000
_cell.angle_alpha   90.00
_cell.angle_beta   90.00
_cell.angle_gamma   90.00
#
_symmetry.space_group_name_H-M   'P 1'
#
loop_
_entity.id
_entity.type
_entity.pdbx_description
1 polymer ?
#
loop_
_entity_poly.entity_id
_entity_poly.type
_entity_poly.pdbx_seq_one_letter_code
_entity_poly.pdbx_strand_id
1 'polypeptide(L)'
;MALHERRFPTFLRRLLGETTQITSIPPPDLFKTLSFELNDASPTQGSKNDIPTIGECAVHLELLEVFRNLRIQVIQSKELDHVFRLDSNRLWISKHRRATQRTKRWHCFVSLAVEKFQVWIRAAEKQLEGDGNNGTLILPPVDILMVWHAFLLNPSDYKEFCTRHQLDRIQEVPFPWPVIHGCIDPTNWSLTLPSANKQWLESTANITTDPLISLTDTISKIQSTPNQTNQRTIPSISPENEALLHNVLRQTNFIDQMHDCLWILYPDAEEILESARKRYNNFVELLRLHPGVMLVPTLDIDLVWHTHLCSAARYRNSMMKRVGRFINHDDKLGKRTLYDGFERTKELY
;
A
#
# COMPACT_ATOMS: atom_id res chain seq x y z
N MET A 1 -12.74 20.03 -23.29
CA MET A 1 -11.57 20.54 -24.05
C MET A 1 -10.74 21.34 -23.05
N ALA A 2 -9.54 20.97 -22.63
CA ALA A 2 -8.47 20.21 -23.29
C ALA A 2 -8.13 18.89 -22.57
N LEU A 3 -8.06 17.82 -23.36
CA LEU A 3 -7.37 16.57 -23.02
C LEU A 3 -5.88 16.86 -23.21
N HIS A 4 -5.12 17.02 -22.13
CA HIS A 4 -3.67 17.03 -22.25
C HIS A 4 -3.23 15.57 -22.44
N GLU A 5 -2.94 15.21 -23.68
CA GLU A 5 -2.11 14.06 -24.02
C GLU A 5 -0.85 14.13 -23.16
N ARG A 6 -0.73 13.23 -22.18
CA ARG A 6 0.54 12.97 -21.52
C ARG A 6 1.38 12.16 -22.49
N ARG A 7 2.17 12.87 -23.31
CA ARG A 7 3.20 12.25 -24.13
C ARG A 7 4.24 11.63 -23.20
N PHE A 8 4.32 10.31 -23.22
CA PHE A 8 5.41 9.55 -22.64
C PHE A 8 6.76 10.02 -23.23
N PRO A 9 7.85 10.03 -22.45
CA PRO A 9 9.18 10.12 -23.02
C PRO A 9 9.39 8.97 -24.02
N THR A 10 9.71 9.30 -25.26
CA THR A 10 9.81 8.39 -26.40
C THR A 10 10.97 7.38 -26.34
N PHE A 11 11.65 7.22 -25.19
CA PHE A 11 12.83 6.36 -25.10
C PHE A 11 12.54 4.88 -24.79
N LEU A 12 11.28 4.50 -24.49
CA LEU A 12 10.91 3.10 -24.23
C LEU A 12 10.30 2.36 -25.43
N ARG A 13 10.30 2.96 -26.63
CA ARG A 13 9.80 2.27 -27.84
C ARG A 13 10.95 1.62 -28.61
N ARG A 14 11.57 0.58 -28.05
CA ARG A 14 12.40 -0.32 -28.86
C ARG A 14 11.48 -1.30 -29.59
N LEU A 15 11.73 -1.48 -30.89
CA LEU A 15 10.97 -2.37 -31.76
C LEU A 15 10.95 -3.79 -31.17
N LEU A 16 9.74 -4.34 -31.01
CA LEU A 16 9.50 -5.77 -30.88
C LEU A 16 10.09 -6.46 -32.11
N GLY A 17 11.29 -6.98 -31.96
CA GLY A 17 12.04 -7.63 -33.00
C GLY A 17 13.05 -8.58 -32.38
N GLU A 18 12.55 -9.58 -31.66
CA GLU A 18 13.11 -10.93 -31.57
C GLU A 18 12.21 -11.77 -30.65
N THR A 19 11.79 -12.94 -31.15
CA THR A 19 10.98 -13.93 -30.46
C THR A 19 11.72 -14.49 -29.25
N THR A 20 11.43 -13.95 -28.05
CA THR A 20 11.81 -14.56 -26.79
C THR A 20 10.77 -15.60 -26.35
N GLN A 21 11.26 -16.76 -25.93
CA GLN A 21 10.47 -17.85 -25.33
C GLN A 21 9.53 -17.31 -24.26
N ILE A 22 8.36 -17.94 -24.09
CA ILE A 22 7.39 -17.61 -23.04
C ILE A 22 8.07 -17.75 -21.68
N THR A 23 8.55 -16.63 -21.15
CA THR A 23 9.03 -16.49 -19.77
C THR A 23 7.82 -16.38 -18.87
N SER A 24 7.83 -17.06 -17.72
CA SER A 24 6.81 -16.85 -16.70
C SER A 24 6.76 -15.37 -16.31
N ILE A 25 5.56 -14.79 -16.27
CA ILE A 25 5.33 -13.39 -15.92
C ILE A 25 4.67 -13.35 -14.54
N PRO A 26 5.22 -12.63 -13.54
CA PRO A 26 6.49 -11.90 -13.59
C PRO A 26 7.74 -12.80 -13.71
N PRO A 27 8.86 -12.29 -14.26
CA PRO A 27 10.13 -13.01 -14.30
C PRO A 27 10.58 -13.44 -12.89
N PRO A 28 10.81 -14.74 -12.62
CA PRO A 28 11.16 -15.23 -11.29
C PRO A 28 12.45 -14.62 -10.73
N ASP A 29 13.34 -14.20 -11.64
CA ASP A 29 14.63 -13.59 -11.32
C ASP A 29 14.50 -12.27 -10.54
N LEU A 30 13.39 -11.55 -10.70
CA LEU A 30 13.08 -10.32 -9.95
C LEU A 30 13.14 -10.50 -8.43
N PHE A 31 12.78 -11.69 -7.97
CA PHE A 31 12.58 -11.97 -6.55
C PHE A 31 13.82 -12.59 -5.88
N LYS A 32 14.89 -12.85 -6.64
CA LYS A 32 16.13 -13.46 -6.11
C LYS A 32 16.73 -12.66 -4.95
N THR A 33 16.61 -11.34 -4.96
CA THR A 33 17.17 -10.49 -3.89
C THR A 33 16.44 -10.64 -2.56
N LEU A 34 15.20 -11.15 -2.55
CA LEU A 34 14.45 -11.41 -1.32
C LEU A 34 15.03 -12.59 -0.52
N SER A 35 15.63 -13.57 -1.21
CA SER A 35 16.19 -14.78 -0.58
C SER A 35 17.55 -14.56 0.09
N PHE A 36 18.32 -13.57 -0.37
CA PHE A 36 19.63 -13.26 0.22
C PHE A 36 19.50 -12.69 1.65
N GLU A 37 18.41 -12.01 1.98
CA GLU A 37 18.23 -11.40 3.31
C GLU A 37 17.83 -12.41 4.40
N LEU A 38 17.22 -13.55 4.04
CA LEU A 38 16.87 -14.61 5.00
C LEU A 38 18.11 -15.35 5.54
N ASN A 39 19.23 -15.34 4.80
CA ASN A 39 20.42 -16.12 5.12
C ASN A 39 21.55 -15.31 5.77
N ASP A 40 21.47 -13.98 5.82
CA ASP A 40 22.61 -13.12 6.17
C ASP A 40 22.34 -12.23 7.41
N ALA A 41 21.61 -12.76 8.40
CA ALA A 41 21.34 -12.12 9.68
C ALA A 41 22.58 -12.03 10.61
N SER A 42 23.75 -11.69 10.06
CA SER A 42 24.99 -11.40 10.80
C SER A 42 25.19 -9.89 10.94
N PRO A 43 25.47 -9.33 12.14
CA PRO A 43 25.50 -7.88 12.37
C PRO A 43 26.76 -7.16 11.85
N THR A 44 27.59 -7.78 11.02
CA THR A 44 28.99 -7.37 10.79
C THR A 44 29.36 -7.08 9.33
N GLN A 45 28.43 -6.59 8.52
CA GLN A 45 28.78 -5.84 7.31
C GLN A 45 28.10 -4.47 7.28
N GLY A 46 28.89 -3.43 7.54
CA GLY A 46 28.44 -2.06 7.38
C GLY A 46 28.01 -1.76 5.94
N SER A 47 26.87 -1.07 5.81
CA SER A 47 26.63 -0.08 4.74
C SER A 47 26.50 -0.58 3.29
N LYS A 48 25.89 -1.73 2.98
CA LYS A 48 25.65 -2.08 1.57
C LYS A 48 24.28 -1.75 1.00
N ASN A 49 23.16 -1.95 1.69
CA ASN A 49 21.84 -1.66 1.09
C ASN A 49 20.93 -0.90 2.08
N ASP A 50 21.03 0.43 2.12
CA ASP A 50 20.08 1.27 2.86
C ASP A 50 18.81 1.59 2.06
N ILE A 51 18.85 1.44 0.74
CA ILE A 51 17.70 1.58 -0.16
C ILE A 51 17.04 0.22 -0.46
N PRO A 52 15.74 0.19 -0.84
CA PRO A 52 15.05 -1.04 -1.16
C PRO A 52 15.72 -1.85 -2.26
N THR A 53 15.58 -3.17 -2.22
CA THR A 53 16.04 -4.09 -3.27
C THR A 53 15.10 -4.11 -4.48
N ILE A 54 15.54 -4.69 -5.60
CA ILE A 54 14.69 -4.92 -6.77
C ILE A 54 13.50 -5.81 -6.37
N GLY A 55 13.75 -6.89 -5.65
CA GLY A 55 12.71 -7.81 -5.18
C GLY A 55 11.68 -7.13 -4.29
N GLU A 56 12.09 -6.26 -3.34
CA GLU A 56 11.12 -5.51 -2.53
C GLU A 56 10.25 -4.58 -3.40
N CYS A 57 10.83 -3.91 -4.40
CA CYS A 57 10.08 -3.06 -5.32
C CYS A 57 9.15 -3.89 -6.24
N ALA A 58 9.58 -5.09 -6.64
CA ALA A 58 8.77 -6.01 -7.44
C ALA A 58 7.56 -6.52 -6.65
N VAL A 59 7.76 -6.95 -5.40
CA VAL A 59 6.64 -7.36 -4.52
C VAL A 59 5.71 -6.19 -4.23
N HIS A 60 6.25 -4.97 -4.12
CA HIS A 60 5.41 -3.80 -3.98
C HIS A 60 4.49 -3.64 -5.20
N LEU A 61 4.97 -3.84 -6.43
CA LEU A 61 4.11 -3.86 -7.62
C LEU A 61 3.02 -4.95 -7.54
N GLU A 62 3.35 -6.17 -7.09
CA GLU A 62 2.35 -7.24 -6.87
C GLU A 62 1.29 -6.80 -5.86
N LEU A 63 1.71 -6.20 -4.75
CA LEU A 63 0.82 -5.75 -3.69
C LEU A 63 -0.12 -4.63 -4.15
N LEU A 64 0.35 -3.73 -5.02
CA LEU A 64 -0.51 -2.70 -5.62
C LEU A 64 -1.59 -3.32 -6.52
N GLU A 65 -1.29 -4.40 -7.26
CA GLU A 65 -2.29 -5.15 -8.02
C GLU A 65 -3.31 -5.85 -7.10
N VAL A 66 -2.86 -6.41 -5.97
CA VAL A 66 -3.75 -6.97 -4.95
C VAL A 66 -4.72 -5.92 -4.40
N PHE A 67 -4.24 -4.73 -4.04
CA PHE A 67 -5.10 -3.64 -3.56
C PHE A 67 -6.07 -3.15 -4.63
N ARG A 68 -5.61 -3.07 -5.89
CA ARG A 68 -6.46 -2.73 -7.02
C ARG A 68 -7.57 -3.76 -7.24
N ASN A 69 -7.22 -5.05 -7.20
CA ASN A 69 -8.16 -6.15 -7.35
C ASN A 69 -9.22 -6.12 -6.23
N LEU A 70 -8.80 -5.95 -4.98
CA LEU A 70 -9.71 -5.77 -3.83
C LEU A 70 -10.68 -4.60 -4.07
N ARG A 71 -10.17 -3.44 -4.48
CA ARG A 71 -11.01 -2.27 -4.79
C ARG A 71 -12.01 -2.58 -5.90
N ILE A 72 -11.60 -3.27 -6.97
CA ILE A 72 -12.47 -3.67 -8.08
C ILE A 72 -13.60 -4.57 -7.57
N GLN A 73 -13.29 -5.59 -6.76
CA GLN A 73 -14.29 -6.49 -6.17
C GLN A 73 -15.30 -5.72 -5.32
N VAL A 74 -14.84 -4.81 -4.46
CA VAL A 74 -15.69 -3.97 -3.60
C VAL A 74 -16.61 -3.06 -4.42
N ILE A 75 -16.08 -2.32 -5.40
CA ILE A 75 -16.90 -1.36 -6.17
C ILE A 75 -17.85 -2.04 -7.14
N GLN A 76 -17.60 -3.29 -7.51
CA GLN A 76 -18.44 -4.07 -8.44
C GLN A 76 -19.48 -4.93 -7.72
N SER A 77 -19.28 -5.30 -6.45
CA SER A 77 -20.26 -6.06 -5.67
C SER A 77 -21.57 -5.28 -5.49
N LYS A 78 -22.68 -5.91 -5.86
CA LYS A 78 -24.04 -5.39 -5.66
C LYS A 78 -24.56 -5.75 -4.28
N GLU A 79 -24.09 -6.86 -3.72
CA GLU A 79 -24.43 -7.37 -2.39
C GLU A 79 -24.06 -6.34 -1.32
N LEU A 80 -22.94 -5.62 -1.51
CA LEU A 80 -22.50 -4.54 -0.65
C LEU A 80 -23.42 -3.31 -0.63
N ASP A 81 -24.28 -3.09 -1.65
CA ASP A 81 -25.28 -2.01 -1.58
C ASP A 81 -26.25 -2.25 -0.41
N HIS A 82 -26.65 -3.50 -0.22
CA HIS A 82 -27.53 -3.90 0.87
C HIS A 82 -26.81 -3.85 2.21
N VAL A 83 -25.55 -4.32 2.28
CA VAL A 83 -24.70 -4.24 3.50
C VAL A 83 -24.60 -2.81 3.99
N PHE A 84 -24.25 -1.89 3.08
CA PHE A 84 -24.01 -0.48 3.42
C PHE A 84 -25.28 0.37 3.40
N ARG A 85 -26.46 -0.23 3.19
CA ARG A 85 -27.76 0.44 3.12
C ARG A 85 -27.76 1.61 2.11
N LEU A 86 -27.09 1.42 0.98
CA LEU A 86 -26.98 2.42 -0.08
C LEU A 86 -28.12 2.32 -1.10
N ASP A 87 -29.17 1.54 -0.80
CA ASP A 87 -30.35 1.39 -1.62
C ASP A 87 -31.12 2.72 -1.71
N SER A 88 -31.24 3.24 -2.93
CA SER A 88 -32.07 4.40 -3.26
C SER A 88 -33.11 3.98 -4.29
N ASN A 89 -34.37 4.39 -4.09
CA ASN A 89 -35.52 3.99 -4.88
C ASN A 89 -35.22 3.88 -6.38
N ARG A 90 -35.57 2.71 -6.92
CA ARG A 90 -35.34 2.26 -8.29
C ARG A 90 -36.20 3.10 -9.23
N LEU A 91 -35.58 3.67 -10.26
CA LEU A 91 -36.01 3.73 -11.66
C LEU A 91 -35.00 4.64 -12.39
N TRP A 92 -34.24 4.05 -13.31
CA TRP A 92 -33.19 4.66 -14.17
C TRP A 92 -31.95 5.24 -13.46
N ILE A 93 -30.79 4.57 -13.59
CA ILE A 93 -29.52 4.97 -12.93
C ILE A 93 -28.57 5.64 -13.95
N SER A 94 -28.45 6.97 -13.84
CA SER A 94 -27.47 7.78 -14.58
C SER A 94 -26.01 7.31 -14.36
N LYS A 95 -25.13 7.52 -15.35
CA LYS A 95 -23.67 7.23 -15.26
C LYS A 95 -23.02 7.94 -14.06
N HIS A 96 -23.41 9.19 -13.78
CA HIS A 96 -22.91 9.94 -12.63
C HIS A 96 -23.30 9.28 -11.30
N ARG A 97 -24.56 8.82 -11.16
CA ARG A 97 -25.03 8.11 -9.96
C ARG A 97 -24.29 6.80 -9.71
N ARG A 98 -23.95 6.04 -10.77
CA ARG A 98 -23.12 4.83 -10.65
C ARG A 98 -21.70 5.11 -10.16
N ALA A 99 -21.08 6.17 -10.67
CA ALA A 99 -19.77 6.63 -10.18
C ALA A 99 -19.84 7.00 -8.69
N THR A 100 -20.83 7.79 -8.29
CA THR A 100 -21.06 8.16 -6.88
C THR A 100 -21.26 6.94 -5.98
N GLN A 101 -22.01 5.94 -6.45
CA GLN A 101 -22.25 4.71 -5.68
C GLN A 101 -20.97 3.89 -5.47
N ARG A 102 -20.14 3.75 -6.51
CA ARG A 102 -18.84 3.08 -6.41
C ARG A 102 -17.93 3.77 -5.40
N THR A 103 -17.88 5.11 -5.43
CA THR A 103 -17.14 5.90 -4.44
C THR A 103 -17.66 5.67 -3.03
N LYS A 104 -18.98 5.65 -2.83
CA LYS A 104 -19.59 5.39 -1.51
C LYS A 104 -19.25 3.99 -0.98
N ARG A 105 -19.37 2.94 -1.81
CA ARG A 105 -19.00 1.56 -1.39
C ARG A 105 -17.54 1.47 -0.98
N TRP A 106 -16.65 2.06 -1.78
CA TRP A 106 -15.23 2.07 -1.46
C TRP A 106 -14.96 2.78 -0.15
N HIS A 107 -15.55 3.96 0.05
CA HIS A 107 -15.42 4.71 1.30
C HIS A 107 -15.92 3.89 2.51
N CYS A 108 -17.13 3.31 2.45
CA CYS A 108 -17.67 2.50 3.55
C CYS A 108 -16.77 1.29 3.86
N PHE A 109 -16.27 0.61 2.83
CA PHE A 109 -15.36 -0.51 2.99
C PHE A 109 -14.06 -0.09 3.69
N VAL A 110 -13.43 1.00 3.23
CA VAL A 110 -12.18 1.50 3.83
C VAL A 110 -12.42 1.97 5.27
N SER A 111 -13.54 2.63 5.57
CA SER A 111 -13.88 3.01 6.96
C SER A 111 -13.90 1.79 7.89
N LEU A 112 -14.48 0.67 7.45
CA LEU A 112 -14.48 -0.57 8.24
C LEU A 112 -13.09 -1.22 8.32
N ALA A 113 -12.29 -1.14 7.26
CA ALA A 113 -10.90 -1.61 7.27
C ALA A 113 -10.05 -0.81 8.28
N VAL A 114 -10.27 0.51 8.39
CA VAL A 114 -9.59 1.38 9.37
C VAL A 114 -9.99 1.01 10.81
N GLU A 115 -11.27 0.73 11.06
CA GLU A 115 -11.72 0.24 12.38
C GLU A 115 -11.04 -1.10 12.74
N LYS A 116 -10.95 -2.02 11.77
CA LYS A 116 -10.24 -3.29 11.95
C LYS A 116 -8.73 -3.10 12.17
N PHE A 117 -8.10 -2.18 11.44
CA PHE A 117 -6.69 -1.84 11.59
C PHE A 117 -6.36 -1.38 13.00
N GLN A 118 -7.22 -0.55 13.60
CA GLN A 118 -7.07 -0.10 14.99
C GLN A 118 -7.03 -1.27 15.98
N VAL A 119 -7.88 -2.28 15.79
CA VAL A 119 -7.88 -3.49 16.62
C VAL A 119 -6.62 -4.32 16.36
N TRP A 120 -6.28 -4.53 15.08
CA TRP A 120 -5.14 -5.32 14.66
C TRP A 120 -3.81 -4.77 15.20
N ILE A 121 -3.55 -3.47 15.06
CA ILE A 121 -2.24 -2.89 15.39
C ILE A 121 -1.91 -3.04 16.89
N ARG A 122 -2.92 -2.94 17.76
CA ARG A 122 -2.78 -3.18 19.21
C ARG A 122 -2.59 -4.66 19.54
N ALA A 123 -3.30 -5.55 18.86
CA ALA A 123 -3.14 -6.99 19.04
C ALA A 123 -1.74 -7.46 18.58
N ALA A 124 -1.26 -6.90 17.46
CA ALA A 124 0.06 -7.15 16.92
C ALA A 124 1.17 -6.66 17.85
N GLU A 125 1.07 -5.43 18.39
CA GLU A 125 2.02 -4.91 19.38
C GLU A 125 2.15 -5.86 20.58
N LYS A 126 1.01 -6.24 21.18
CA LYS A 126 0.99 -7.15 22.33
C LYS A 126 1.63 -8.51 22.02
N GLN A 127 1.43 -9.01 20.80
CA GLN A 127 2.07 -10.26 20.39
C GLN A 127 3.59 -10.10 20.27
N LEU A 128 4.06 -9.00 19.70
CA LEU A 128 5.48 -8.69 19.54
C LEU A 128 6.21 -8.43 20.87
N GLU A 129 5.50 -7.90 21.87
CA GLU A 129 6.01 -7.74 23.24
C GLU A 129 6.24 -9.10 23.93
N GLY A 130 5.33 -10.06 23.69
CA GLY A 130 5.38 -11.38 24.32
C GLY A 130 6.36 -12.37 23.69
N ASP A 131 6.83 -12.11 22.46
CA ASP A 131 7.53 -13.12 21.64
C ASP A 131 9.06 -13.15 21.80
N GLY A 132 9.66 -12.28 22.64
CA GLY A 132 11.08 -12.43 23.04
C GLY A 132 12.10 -12.50 21.89
N ASN A 133 11.81 -11.91 20.73
CA ASN A 133 12.60 -11.92 19.48
C ASN A 133 12.52 -13.20 18.63
N ASN A 134 11.50 -14.05 18.76
CA ASN A 134 11.33 -15.25 17.90
C ASN A 134 10.85 -14.98 16.46
N GLY A 135 10.89 -13.73 16.01
CA GLY A 135 10.52 -13.37 14.64
C GLY A 135 9.05 -13.66 14.33
N THR A 136 8.14 -13.48 15.30
CA THR A 136 6.71 -13.68 15.07
C THR A 136 6.21 -12.85 13.89
N LEU A 137 5.62 -13.56 12.93
CA LEU A 137 5.07 -12.97 11.73
C LEU A 137 3.76 -12.24 12.05
N ILE A 138 3.75 -10.92 11.81
CA ILE A 138 2.55 -10.10 11.86
C ILE A 138 2.14 -9.73 10.43
N LEU A 139 1.31 -10.57 9.81
CA LEU A 139 0.70 -10.28 8.51
C LEU A 139 -0.82 -10.11 8.67
N PRO A 140 -1.37 -8.90 8.46
CA PRO A 140 -2.81 -8.67 8.51
C PRO A 140 -3.54 -9.18 7.25
N PRO A 141 -4.88 -9.35 7.31
CA PRO A 141 -5.73 -9.48 6.12
C PRO A 141 -5.56 -8.31 5.15
N VAL A 142 -5.87 -8.56 3.87
CA VAL A 142 -5.58 -7.64 2.75
C VAL A 142 -6.13 -6.22 2.93
N ASP A 143 -7.31 -6.06 3.52
CA ASP A 143 -7.94 -4.76 3.78
C ASP A 143 -7.20 -3.96 4.86
N ILE A 144 -6.75 -4.63 5.92
CA ILE A 144 -5.92 -4.04 6.98
C ILE A 144 -4.50 -3.78 6.47
N LEU A 145 -3.94 -4.69 5.66
CA LEU A 145 -2.62 -4.53 5.03
C LEU A 145 -2.56 -3.27 4.16
N MET A 146 -3.63 -2.97 3.42
CA MET A 146 -3.78 -1.74 2.65
C MET A 146 -3.78 -0.49 3.54
N VAL A 147 -4.48 -0.52 4.68
CA VAL A 147 -4.48 0.61 5.63
C VAL A 147 -3.08 0.80 6.22
N TRP A 148 -2.42 -0.27 6.63
CA TRP A 148 -1.07 -0.21 7.19
C TRP A 148 -0.06 0.34 6.18
N HIS A 149 -0.08 -0.18 4.95
CA HIS A 149 0.74 0.31 3.85
C HIS A 149 0.54 1.82 3.63
N ALA A 150 -0.70 2.28 3.44
CA ALA A 150 -0.98 3.69 3.21
C ALA A 150 -0.57 4.59 4.39
N PHE A 151 -0.61 4.05 5.62
CA PHE A 151 -0.19 4.80 6.80
C PHE A 151 1.34 4.95 6.89
N LEU A 152 2.10 3.90 6.53
CA LEU A 152 3.56 3.96 6.49
C LEU A 152 4.08 5.02 5.48
N LEU A 153 3.31 5.32 4.43
CA LEU A 153 3.61 6.39 3.47
C LEU A 153 3.44 7.81 4.04
N ASN A 154 2.93 7.94 5.27
CA ASN A 154 2.80 9.18 6.03
C ASN A 154 3.70 9.09 7.28
N PRO A 155 5.03 9.11 7.14
CA PRO A 155 5.94 8.56 8.15
C PRO A 155 6.02 9.43 9.43
N SER A 156 5.77 10.75 9.33
CA SER A 156 5.60 11.60 10.52
C SER A 156 4.33 11.25 11.30
N ASP A 157 3.19 11.11 10.60
CA ASP A 157 1.90 10.78 11.22
C ASP A 157 1.95 9.38 11.86
N TYR A 158 2.57 8.41 11.17
CA TYR A 158 2.77 7.05 11.67
C TYR A 158 3.60 7.03 12.96
N LYS A 159 4.73 7.73 12.98
CA LYS A 159 5.59 7.83 14.17
C LYS A 159 4.84 8.46 15.34
N GLU A 160 4.12 9.55 15.10
CA GLU A 160 3.36 10.23 16.16
C GLU A 160 2.26 9.33 16.73
N PHE A 161 1.56 8.59 15.87
CA PHE A 161 0.58 7.60 16.27
C PHE A 161 1.19 6.48 17.13
N CYS A 162 2.29 5.87 16.67
CA CYS A 162 2.95 4.81 17.44
C CYS A 162 3.43 5.32 18.80
N THR A 163 4.03 6.52 18.85
CA THR A 163 4.45 7.15 20.11
C THR A 163 3.26 7.37 21.06
N ARG A 164 2.14 7.90 20.55
CA ARG A 164 0.94 8.18 21.35
C ARG A 164 0.32 6.92 21.94
N HIS A 165 0.30 5.84 21.15
CA HIS A 165 -0.35 4.58 21.53
C HIS A 165 0.63 3.54 22.12
N GLN A 166 1.88 3.93 22.42
CA GLN A 166 2.95 3.05 22.92
C GLN A 166 3.18 1.80 22.07
N LEU A 167 3.28 1.99 20.75
CA LEU A 167 3.47 0.91 19.77
C LEU A 167 4.95 0.81 19.38
N ASP A 168 5.79 0.49 20.37
CA ASP A 168 7.24 0.54 20.24
C ASP A 168 7.81 -0.59 19.40
N ARG A 169 7.22 -1.80 19.47
CA ARG A 169 7.71 -2.98 18.76
C ARG A 169 7.30 -2.94 17.30
N ILE A 170 6.03 -2.71 17.00
CA ILE A 170 5.50 -2.74 15.63
C ILE A 170 6.07 -1.62 14.75
N GLN A 171 6.42 -0.47 15.34
CA GLN A 171 7.05 0.63 14.60
C GLN A 171 8.41 0.23 14.00
N GLU A 172 9.11 -0.70 14.66
CA GLU A 172 10.43 -1.17 14.25
C GLU A 172 10.36 -2.40 13.32
N VAL A 173 9.17 -2.98 13.12
CA VAL A 173 8.99 -4.14 12.24
C VAL A 173 9.14 -3.70 10.77
N PRO A 174 10.06 -4.32 10.01
CA PRO A 174 10.14 -4.09 8.56
C PRO A 174 8.90 -4.68 7.87
N PHE A 175 8.50 -4.07 6.76
CA PHE A 175 7.40 -4.62 5.98
C PHE A 175 7.77 -6.02 5.45
N PRO A 176 6.91 -7.05 5.64
CA PRO A 176 7.29 -8.44 5.42
C PRO A 176 7.22 -8.84 3.94
N TRP A 177 8.00 -8.18 3.06
CA TRP A 177 7.98 -8.39 1.61
C TRP A 177 8.13 -9.86 1.19
N PRO A 178 9.07 -10.67 1.72
CA PRO A 178 9.21 -12.08 1.31
C PRO A 178 7.97 -12.91 1.63
N VAL A 179 7.32 -12.64 2.76
CA VAL A 179 6.10 -13.35 3.17
C VAL A 179 4.94 -12.92 2.30
N ILE A 180 4.79 -11.62 2.05
CA ILE A 180 3.74 -11.09 1.18
C ILE A 180 3.83 -11.73 -0.21
N HIS A 181 5.01 -11.77 -0.81
CA HIS A 181 5.25 -12.44 -2.10
C HIS A 181 4.76 -13.89 -2.09
N GLY A 182 5.17 -14.67 -1.08
CA GLY A 182 4.76 -16.07 -0.94
C GLY A 182 3.26 -16.28 -0.70
N CYS A 183 2.51 -15.22 -0.34
CA CYS A 183 1.08 -15.25 -0.10
C CYS A 183 0.25 -14.78 -1.32
N ILE A 184 0.87 -14.18 -2.34
CA ILE A 184 0.19 -13.64 -3.51
C ILE A 184 0.10 -14.70 -4.60
N ASP A 185 -1.09 -14.90 -5.15
CA ASP A 185 -1.29 -15.66 -6.38
C ASP A 185 -1.05 -14.75 -7.60
N PRO A 186 -0.02 -15.01 -8.43
CA PRO A 186 0.33 -14.16 -9.56
C PRO A 186 -0.68 -14.22 -10.72
N THR A 187 -1.64 -15.15 -10.70
CA THR A 187 -2.63 -15.31 -11.78
C THR A 187 -3.88 -14.47 -11.57
N ASN A 188 -4.23 -14.21 -10.31
CA ASN A 188 -5.49 -13.56 -9.95
C ASN A 188 -5.34 -12.43 -8.91
N TRP A 189 -4.11 -12.16 -8.45
CA TRP A 189 -3.79 -11.13 -7.46
C TRP A 189 -4.64 -11.25 -6.19
N SER A 190 -4.87 -12.49 -5.74
CA SER A 190 -5.43 -12.77 -4.42
C SER A 190 -4.31 -12.98 -3.41
N LEU A 191 -4.56 -12.61 -2.16
CA LEU A 191 -3.63 -12.79 -1.05
C LEU A 191 -4.19 -13.82 -0.08
N THR A 192 -3.48 -14.93 0.12
CA THR A 192 -3.86 -16.01 1.04
C THR A 192 -2.91 -16.02 2.24
N LEU A 193 -3.46 -15.84 3.44
CA LEU A 193 -2.68 -15.81 4.67
C LEU A 193 -2.17 -17.22 5.05
N PRO A 194 -0.96 -17.33 5.64
CA PRO A 194 -0.48 -18.59 6.21
C PRO A 194 -1.42 -19.09 7.32
N SER A 195 -1.61 -20.41 7.42
CA SER A 195 -2.58 -21.02 8.35
C SER A 195 -2.35 -20.63 9.82
N ALA A 196 -1.09 -20.56 10.27
CA ALA A 196 -0.76 -20.14 11.64
C ALA A 196 -1.17 -18.67 11.90
N ASN A 197 -0.91 -17.78 10.95
CA ASN A 197 -1.30 -16.38 11.01
C ASN A 197 -2.82 -16.21 11.00
N LYS A 198 -3.51 -16.94 10.13
CA LYS A 198 -4.96 -16.96 10.08
C LYS A 198 -5.55 -17.39 11.43
N GLN A 199 -5.03 -18.47 12.02
CA GLN A 199 -5.47 -18.95 13.32
C GLN A 199 -5.29 -17.88 14.40
N TRP A 200 -4.12 -17.25 14.49
CA TRP A 200 -3.88 -16.19 15.47
C TRP A 200 -4.83 -14.99 15.29
N LEU A 201 -5.05 -14.54 14.06
CA LEU A 201 -5.98 -13.45 13.78
C LEU A 201 -7.40 -13.76 14.26
N GLU A 202 -7.88 -14.98 14.02
CA GLU A 202 -9.24 -15.40 14.37
C GLU A 202 -9.39 -15.69 15.86
N SER A 203 -8.44 -16.42 16.47
CA SER A 203 -8.55 -16.86 17.87
C SER A 203 -8.17 -15.79 18.87
N THR A 204 -7.17 -14.98 18.55
CA THR A 204 -6.51 -14.09 19.51
C THR A 204 -6.85 -12.64 19.23
N ALA A 205 -6.79 -12.20 17.98
CA ALA A 205 -7.13 -10.83 17.61
C ALA A 205 -8.64 -10.64 17.37
N ASN A 206 -9.41 -11.71 17.26
CA ASN A 206 -10.84 -11.70 16.91
C ASN A 206 -11.11 -10.91 15.61
N ILE A 207 -10.25 -11.12 14.60
CA ILE A 207 -10.31 -10.47 13.31
C ILE A 207 -10.69 -11.50 12.25
N THR A 208 -11.73 -11.19 11.47
CA THR A 208 -12.08 -12.00 10.30
C THR A 208 -11.06 -11.79 9.19
N THR A 209 -10.62 -12.89 8.58
CA THR A 209 -9.53 -12.89 7.59
C THR A 209 -9.98 -12.68 6.15
N ASP A 210 -11.24 -12.97 5.82
CA ASP A 210 -11.85 -12.60 4.55
C ASP A 210 -12.72 -11.34 4.73
N PRO A 211 -12.32 -10.20 4.15
CA PRO A 211 -13.02 -8.94 4.36
C PRO A 211 -14.39 -8.89 3.66
N LEU A 212 -14.60 -9.62 2.57
CA LEU A 212 -15.86 -9.59 1.83
C LEU A 212 -16.87 -10.58 2.44
N ILE A 213 -16.44 -11.79 2.78
CA ILE A 213 -17.30 -12.80 3.43
C ILE A 213 -17.81 -12.28 4.78
N SER A 214 -16.94 -11.64 5.57
CA SER A 214 -17.32 -11.03 6.86
C SER A 214 -18.49 -10.04 6.72
N LEU A 215 -18.45 -9.21 5.67
CA LEU A 215 -19.47 -8.21 5.40
C LEU A 215 -20.79 -8.84 4.95
N THR A 216 -20.73 -9.91 4.14
CA THR A 216 -21.92 -10.62 3.66
C THR A 216 -22.54 -11.52 4.73
N ASP A 217 -21.76 -12.18 5.59
CA ASP A 217 -22.27 -13.03 6.68
C ASP A 217 -23.02 -12.22 7.74
N THR A 218 -22.63 -10.96 7.93
CA THR A 218 -23.34 -10.01 8.77
C THR A 218 -24.79 -9.83 8.28
N ILE A 219 -25.06 -9.91 6.97
CA ILE A 219 -26.43 -9.89 6.42
C ILE A 219 -27.20 -11.15 6.82
N SER A 220 -26.62 -12.35 6.66
CA SER A 220 -27.29 -13.62 6.99
C SER A 220 -27.75 -13.64 8.45
N LYS A 221 -26.97 -13.05 9.35
CA LYS A 221 -27.32 -12.90 10.78
C LYS A 221 -28.39 -11.84 11.02
N ILE A 222 -28.33 -10.68 10.35
CA ILE A 222 -29.31 -9.59 10.50
C ILE A 222 -30.66 -9.94 9.88
N GLN A 223 -30.70 -10.62 8.73
CA GLN A 223 -31.95 -11.06 8.09
C GLN A 223 -32.69 -12.14 8.90
N SER A 224 -31.97 -12.84 9.79
CA SER A 224 -32.53 -13.86 10.68
C SER A 224 -33.12 -13.29 11.99
N THR A 225 -33.04 -11.98 12.22
CA THR A 225 -33.62 -11.32 13.41
C THR A 225 -34.73 -10.33 13.00
N PRO A 226 -36.02 -10.65 13.22
CA PRO A 226 -37.09 -9.69 12.97
C PRO A 226 -37.15 -8.66 14.10
N ASN A 227 -37.31 -7.39 13.74
CA ASN A 227 -37.49 -6.21 14.60
C ASN A 227 -36.26 -5.72 15.38
N GLN A 228 -35.55 -4.77 14.78
CA GLN A 228 -35.13 -3.55 15.50
C GLN A 228 -34.98 -2.40 14.50
N THR A 229 -35.94 -1.47 14.54
CA THR A 229 -35.81 -0.12 13.98
C THR A 229 -34.76 0.65 14.77
N ASN A 230 -33.50 0.42 14.46
CA ASN A 230 -32.42 1.27 14.94
C ASN A 230 -32.14 2.32 13.86
N GLN A 231 -32.56 3.57 14.13
CA GLN A 231 -31.92 4.75 13.56
C GLN A 231 -30.44 4.67 13.96
N ARG A 232 -29.61 4.03 13.13
CA ARG A 232 -28.15 4.14 13.24
C ARG A 232 -27.80 5.53 12.74
N THR A 233 -27.70 6.49 13.66
CA THR A 233 -26.85 7.66 13.48
C THR A 233 -25.49 7.12 13.05
N ILE A 234 -24.98 7.56 11.90
CA ILE A 234 -23.62 7.20 11.45
C ILE A 234 -22.71 7.57 12.64
N PRO A 235 -21.99 6.61 13.26
CA PRO A 235 -21.05 6.95 14.33
C PRO A 235 -20.11 8.01 13.77
N SER A 236 -19.91 9.13 14.48
CA SER A 236 -18.93 10.12 14.01
C SER A 236 -17.57 9.41 13.99
N ILE A 237 -17.00 9.26 12.79
CA ILE A 237 -15.66 8.70 12.62
C ILE A 237 -14.72 9.55 13.44
N SER A 238 -13.85 8.94 14.25
CA SER A 238 -12.86 9.69 15.01
C SER A 238 -11.96 10.47 14.04
N PRO A 239 -11.47 11.67 14.38
CA PRO A 239 -10.57 12.42 13.51
C PRO A 239 -9.34 11.61 13.04
N GLU A 240 -8.84 10.73 13.91
CA GLU A 240 -7.74 9.81 13.60
C GLU A 240 -8.12 8.78 12.52
N ASN A 241 -9.30 8.17 12.63
CA ASN A 241 -9.79 7.22 11.64
C ASN A 241 -10.10 7.90 10.29
N GLU A 242 -10.58 9.15 10.32
CA GLU A 242 -10.80 9.94 9.11
C GLU A 242 -9.48 10.22 8.37
N ALA A 243 -8.41 10.54 9.13
CA ALA A 243 -7.08 10.71 8.56
C ALA A 243 -6.55 9.42 7.90
N LEU A 244 -6.68 8.27 8.57
CA LEU A 244 -6.27 6.96 8.02
C LEU A 244 -7.07 6.59 6.77
N LEU A 245 -8.39 6.82 6.78
CA LEU A 245 -9.25 6.65 5.62
C LEU A 245 -8.73 7.48 4.44
N HIS A 246 -8.45 8.76 4.66
CA HIS A 246 -7.96 9.63 3.61
C HIS A 246 -6.58 9.22 3.08
N ASN A 247 -5.70 8.64 3.90
CA ASN A 247 -4.42 8.10 3.42
C ASN A 247 -4.67 7.03 2.35
N VAL A 248 -5.55 6.07 2.62
CA VAL A 248 -5.91 5.02 1.63
C VAL A 248 -6.56 5.61 0.38
N LEU A 249 -7.47 6.58 0.54
CA LEU A 249 -8.16 7.19 -0.60
C LEU A 249 -7.19 7.93 -1.54
N ARG A 250 -6.16 8.60 -1.02
CA ARG A 250 -5.15 9.29 -1.83
C ARG A 250 -4.29 8.32 -2.65
N GLN A 251 -3.96 7.15 -2.08
CA GLN A 251 -3.16 6.13 -2.76
C GLN A 251 -3.85 5.48 -3.96
N THR A 252 -5.17 5.63 -4.09
CA THR A 252 -5.94 5.07 -5.21
C THR A 252 -5.42 5.53 -6.58
N ASN A 253 -5.05 6.81 -6.72
CA ASN A 253 -4.56 7.34 -7.99
C ASN A 253 -3.17 6.81 -8.33
N PHE A 254 -2.29 6.68 -7.33
CA PHE A 254 -0.96 6.11 -7.51
C PHE A 254 -1.05 4.65 -7.98
N ILE A 255 -1.90 3.84 -7.31
CA ILE A 255 -2.15 2.44 -7.71
C ILE A 255 -2.64 2.35 -9.16
N ASP A 256 -3.58 3.20 -9.58
CA ASP A 256 -4.08 3.20 -10.95
C ASP A 256 -2.97 3.59 -11.96
N GLN A 257 -2.10 4.56 -11.62
CA GLN A 257 -0.96 4.93 -12.47
C GLN A 257 0.09 3.82 -12.58
N MET A 258 0.37 3.11 -11.49
CA MET A 258 1.30 1.97 -11.48
C MET A 258 0.77 0.80 -12.31
N HIS A 259 -0.54 0.51 -12.21
CA HIS A 259 -1.21 -0.48 -13.03
C HIS A 259 -1.13 -0.15 -14.53
N ASP A 260 -1.45 1.10 -14.91
CA ASP A 260 -1.40 1.54 -16.31
C ASP A 260 0.01 1.42 -16.92
N CYS A 261 1.04 1.46 -16.06
CA CYS A 261 2.42 1.25 -16.43
C CYS A 261 2.78 -0.22 -16.68
N LEU A 262 2.04 -1.19 -16.14
CA LEU A 262 2.22 -2.65 -16.29
C LEU A 262 3.64 -3.19 -16.02
N TRP A 263 4.46 -2.47 -15.23
CA TRP A 263 5.91 -2.73 -15.10
C TRP A 263 6.27 -4.16 -14.70
N ILE A 264 5.50 -4.78 -13.82
CA ILE A 264 5.76 -6.16 -13.37
C ILE A 264 5.59 -7.20 -14.49
N LEU A 265 4.88 -6.85 -15.56
CA LEU A 265 4.60 -7.75 -16.68
C LEU A 265 5.63 -7.64 -17.82
N TYR A 266 6.55 -6.68 -17.75
CA TYR A 266 7.55 -6.48 -18.80
C TYR A 266 8.73 -7.46 -18.65
N PRO A 267 9.27 -8.00 -19.76
CA PRO A 267 10.47 -8.85 -19.72
C PRO A 267 11.69 -8.16 -19.11
N ASP A 268 11.79 -6.83 -19.24
CA ASP A 268 12.86 -5.96 -18.75
C ASP A 268 12.53 -5.30 -17.39
N ALA A 269 11.57 -5.85 -16.64
CA ALA A 269 11.18 -5.33 -15.32
C ALA A 269 12.38 -5.17 -14.36
N GLU A 270 13.36 -6.07 -14.40
CA GLU A 270 14.55 -6.00 -13.55
C GLU A 270 15.39 -4.75 -13.87
N GLU A 271 15.62 -4.48 -15.15
CA GLU A 271 16.37 -3.32 -15.62
C GLU A 271 15.62 -2.01 -15.31
N ILE A 272 14.30 -2.00 -15.48
CA ILE A 272 13.43 -0.85 -15.14
C ILE A 272 13.54 -0.53 -13.66
N LEU A 273 13.41 -1.53 -12.79
CA LEU A 273 13.48 -1.35 -11.34
C LEU A 273 14.90 -0.95 -10.89
N GLU A 274 15.94 -1.51 -11.48
CA GLU A 274 17.31 -1.10 -11.16
C GLU A 274 17.59 0.34 -11.59
N SER A 275 17.08 0.77 -12.74
CA SER A 275 17.14 2.17 -13.18
C SER A 275 16.38 3.10 -12.23
N ALA A 276 15.18 2.71 -11.80
CA ALA A 276 14.38 3.45 -10.83
C ALA A 276 15.13 3.61 -9.49
N ARG A 277 15.78 2.56 -9.01
CA ARG A 277 16.59 2.57 -7.78
C ARG A 277 17.77 3.54 -7.88
N LYS A 278 18.50 3.54 -9.01
CA LYS A 278 19.59 4.51 -9.26
C LYS A 278 19.05 5.94 -9.30
N ARG A 279 17.91 6.16 -9.95
CA ARG A 279 17.27 7.48 -10.03
C ARG A 279 16.79 7.97 -8.66
N TYR A 280 16.25 7.08 -7.83
CA TYR A 280 15.90 7.36 -6.43
C TYR A 280 17.12 7.70 -5.60
N ASN A 281 18.24 6.98 -5.78
CA ASN A 281 19.49 7.30 -5.11
C ASN A 281 19.98 8.72 -5.41
N ASN A 282 19.88 9.16 -6.66
CA ASN A 282 20.19 10.54 -7.06
C ASN A 282 19.17 11.54 -6.50
N PHE A 283 17.89 11.16 -6.43
CA PHE A 283 16.85 12.00 -5.83
C PHE A 283 17.10 12.26 -4.33
N VAL A 284 17.58 11.26 -3.59
CA VAL A 284 18.01 11.43 -2.18
C VAL A 284 19.19 12.40 -2.07
N GLU A 285 20.10 12.39 -3.04
CA GLU A 285 21.21 13.35 -3.11
C GLU A 285 20.71 14.78 -3.40
N LEU A 286 19.73 14.95 -4.28
CA LEU A 286 19.07 16.25 -4.49
C LEU A 286 18.38 16.76 -3.23
N LEU A 287 17.69 15.89 -2.48
CA LEU A 287 17.14 16.25 -1.17
C LEU A 287 18.24 16.74 -0.21
N ARG A 288 19.44 16.14 -0.23
CA ARG A 288 20.58 16.59 0.58
C ARG A 288 21.07 17.97 0.16
N LEU A 289 21.23 18.20 -1.15
CA LEU A 289 21.79 19.43 -1.71
C LEU A 289 20.84 20.64 -1.62
N HIS A 290 19.52 20.41 -1.60
CA HIS A 290 18.51 21.47 -1.64
C HIS A 290 17.56 21.45 -0.43
N PRO A 291 18.05 21.75 0.79
CA PRO A 291 17.19 21.82 1.97
C PRO A 291 16.11 22.90 1.83
N GLY A 292 14.88 22.56 2.23
CA GLY A 292 13.72 23.46 2.18
C GLY A 292 13.08 23.61 0.79
N VAL A 293 13.66 23.02 -0.26
CA VAL A 293 13.05 22.98 -1.59
C VAL A 293 12.10 21.79 -1.67
N MET A 294 10.89 22.04 -2.15
CA MET A 294 9.93 20.97 -2.46
C MET A 294 10.37 20.25 -3.73
N LEU A 295 10.77 18.98 -3.58
CA LEU A 295 11.13 18.12 -4.70
C LEU A 295 10.02 17.08 -4.91
N VAL A 296 9.63 16.87 -6.16
CA VAL A 296 8.55 15.96 -6.56
C VAL A 296 9.13 14.87 -7.46
N PRO A 297 9.05 13.60 -7.05
CA PRO A 297 9.64 12.48 -7.80
C PRO A 297 8.87 12.19 -9.09
N THR A 298 9.52 11.52 -10.05
CA THR A 298 8.81 10.78 -11.11
C THR A 298 8.23 9.48 -10.55
N LEU A 299 7.27 8.87 -11.26
CA LEU A 299 6.53 7.70 -10.76
C LEU A 299 7.43 6.52 -10.36
N ASP A 300 8.53 6.31 -11.08
CA ASP A 300 9.52 5.26 -10.81
C ASP A 300 10.34 5.53 -9.55
N ILE A 301 10.74 6.79 -9.35
CA ILE A 301 11.40 7.24 -8.12
C ILE A 301 10.43 7.11 -6.93
N ASP A 302 9.17 7.47 -7.14
CA ASP A 302 8.12 7.44 -6.11
C ASP A 302 7.79 6.00 -5.67
N LEU A 303 7.76 5.04 -6.60
CA LEU A 303 7.66 3.61 -6.27
C LEU A 303 8.76 3.19 -5.29
N VAL A 304 10.03 3.48 -5.61
CA VAL A 304 11.16 3.09 -4.74
C VAL A 304 11.08 3.82 -3.40
N TRP A 305 10.66 5.10 -3.40
CA TRP A 305 10.48 5.85 -2.17
C TRP A 305 9.38 5.25 -1.29
N HIS A 306 8.22 4.90 -1.85
CA HIS A 306 7.14 4.25 -1.12
C HIS A 306 7.59 2.89 -0.56
N THR A 307 8.33 2.08 -1.34
CA THR A 307 8.92 0.82 -0.83
C THR A 307 9.87 1.07 0.35
N HIS A 308 10.64 2.16 0.32
CA HIS A 308 11.54 2.54 1.41
C HIS A 308 10.78 2.95 2.67
N LEU A 309 9.72 3.75 2.51
CA LEU A 309 8.85 4.23 3.59
C LEU A 309 8.17 3.09 4.37
N CYS A 310 7.89 1.95 3.71
CA CYS A 310 7.27 0.80 4.35
C CYS A 310 8.12 0.18 5.50
N SER A 311 9.41 0.53 5.61
CA SER A 311 10.24 0.17 6.76
C SER A 311 10.64 1.44 7.53
N ALA A 312 9.78 1.89 8.45
CA ALA A 312 9.89 3.19 9.11
C ALA A 312 11.26 3.43 9.77
N ALA A 313 11.77 2.44 10.51
CA ALA A 313 13.09 2.49 11.14
C ALA A 313 14.23 2.58 10.11
N ARG A 314 14.21 1.72 9.08
CA ARG A 314 15.20 1.72 7.97
C ARG A 314 15.21 3.07 7.26
N TYR A 315 14.03 3.58 6.89
CA TYR A 315 13.87 4.86 6.21
C TYR A 315 14.40 6.02 7.05
N ARG A 316 13.99 6.10 8.33
CA ARG A 316 14.46 7.15 9.24
C ARG A 316 15.98 7.14 9.35
N ASN A 317 16.58 5.98 9.55
CA ASN A 317 18.04 5.84 9.68
C ASN A 317 18.77 6.22 8.39
N SER A 318 18.27 5.79 7.22
CA SER A 318 18.84 6.16 5.93
C SER A 318 18.77 7.67 5.69
N MET A 319 17.61 8.30 5.87
CA MET A 319 17.45 9.75 5.66
C MET A 319 18.31 10.57 6.62
N MET A 320 18.37 10.20 7.90
CA MET A 320 19.25 10.88 8.86
C MET A 320 20.73 10.74 8.47
N LYS A 321 21.16 9.54 8.06
CA LYS A 321 22.56 9.27 7.68
C LYS A 321 22.96 9.98 6.39
N ARG A 322 22.09 9.97 5.37
CA ARG A 322 22.42 10.46 4.02
C ARG A 322 22.10 11.93 3.80
N VAL A 323 20.97 12.38 4.33
CA VAL A 323 20.42 13.71 4.07
C VAL A 323 20.70 14.66 5.24
N GLY A 324 21.08 14.12 6.41
CA GLY A 324 21.35 14.88 7.64
C GLY A 324 20.08 15.34 8.36
N ARG A 325 18.90 14.96 7.86
CA ARG A 325 17.60 15.32 8.42
C ARG A 325 16.54 14.31 7.98
N PHE A 326 15.44 14.29 8.71
CA PHE A 326 14.29 13.49 8.33
C PHE A 326 13.54 14.14 7.15
N ILE A 327 13.17 13.33 6.16
CA ILE A 327 12.39 13.76 5.00
C ILE A 327 10.98 13.18 5.14
N ASN A 328 10.00 14.06 5.33
CA ASN A 328 8.60 13.65 5.33
C ASN A 328 8.11 13.45 3.89
N HIS A 329 7.20 12.49 3.69
CA HIS A 329 6.50 12.29 2.44
C HIS A 329 5.08 12.85 2.61
N ASP A 330 4.85 14.07 2.11
CA ASP A 330 3.57 14.76 2.24
C ASP A 330 2.73 14.58 0.96
N ASP A 331 1.77 13.67 1.02
CA ASP A 331 0.84 13.38 -0.08
C ASP A 331 -0.44 14.24 -0.03
N LYS A 332 -0.53 15.20 0.90
CA LYS A 332 -1.69 16.09 1.07
C LYS A 332 -1.64 17.35 0.19
N LEU A 333 -0.58 17.49 -0.62
CA LEU A 333 -0.30 18.67 -1.42
C LEU A 333 -1.24 18.80 -2.63
N GLY A 334 -1.69 20.02 -2.90
CA GLY A 334 -2.57 20.32 -4.03
C GLY A 334 -1.89 20.18 -5.39
N LYS A 335 -2.67 19.88 -6.44
CA LYS A 335 -2.16 19.63 -7.81
C LYS A 335 -1.24 20.73 -8.35
N ARG A 336 -1.56 22.00 -8.07
CA ARG A 336 -0.74 23.14 -8.53
C ARG A 336 0.63 23.15 -7.86
N THR A 337 0.66 22.98 -6.54
CA THR A 337 1.88 22.88 -5.75
C THR A 337 2.76 21.71 -6.21
N LEU A 338 2.14 20.55 -6.49
CA LEU A 338 2.85 19.40 -7.05
C LEU A 338 3.41 19.67 -8.45
N TYR A 339 2.67 20.38 -9.30
CA TYR A 339 3.15 20.76 -10.64
C TYR A 339 4.36 21.70 -10.57
N ASP A 340 4.24 22.79 -9.79
CA ASP A 340 5.33 23.77 -9.64
C ASP A 340 6.59 23.11 -9.03
N GLY A 341 6.40 22.23 -8.04
CA GLY A 341 7.49 21.44 -7.44
C GLY A 341 8.12 20.45 -8.42
N PHE A 342 7.33 19.85 -9.32
CA PHE A 342 7.83 18.94 -10.36
C PHE A 342 8.69 19.66 -11.40
N GLU A 343 8.21 20.80 -11.91
CA GLU A 343 9.01 21.61 -12.84
C GLU A 343 10.31 22.07 -12.18
N ARG A 344 10.26 22.47 -10.91
CA ARG A 344 11.47 22.83 -10.16
C ARG A 344 12.43 21.65 -9.97
N THR A 345 11.91 20.46 -9.70
CA THR A 345 12.74 19.25 -9.55
C THR A 345 13.46 18.93 -10.86
N LYS A 346 12.76 19.05 -11.98
CA LYS A 346 13.31 18.84 -13.32
C LYS A 346 14.44 19.80 -13.68
N GLU A 347 14.43 21.03 -13.15
CA GLU A 347 15.54 21.98 -13.34
C GLU A 347 16.80 21.62 -12.55
N LEU A 348 16.64 20.89 -11.44
CA LEU A 348 17.73 20.54 -10.51
C LEU A 348 18.33 19.15 -10.76
N TYR A 349 17.56 18.26 -11.39
CA TYR A 349 17.93 16.88 -11.73
C TYR A 349 18.68 16.83 -13.06
#